data_AF-A0A2V9FWR9-F1
#
_entry.id   AF-A0A2V9FWR9-F1
#
_cell.length_a   1.000
_cell.length_b   1.000
_cell.length_c   1.000
_cell.angle_alpha   90.00
_cell.angle_beta   90.00
_cell.angle_gamma   90.00
#
_symmetry.space_group_name_H-M   'P 1'
#
loop_
_entity.id
_entity.type
_entity.pdbx_description
1 polymer ?
#
loop_
_entity_poly.entity_id
_entity_poly.type
_entity_poly.pdbx_seq_one_letter_code
_entity_poly.pdbx_strand_id
1 'polypeptide(L)' 'MQEKDEPFALATRVLSAALYGARHTYGFPDSGTTESVKAISREDLLHFWQQNYFPDNAALIVTGNIKLAVLKPLLEK' A
#
# COMPACT_ATOMS: atom_id res chain seq x y z
N MET A 1 13.56 15.26 1.46
CA MET A 1 13.27 16.71 1.38
C MET A 1 12.04 17.00 0.51
N GLN A 2 11.68 16.16 -0.46
CA GLN A 2 10.78 16.56 -1.54
C GLN A 2 9.29 16.80 -1.21
N GLU A 3 8.70 16.13 -0.21
CA GLU A 3 7.25 16.29 0.09
C GLU A 3 6.95 17.50 0.98
N LYS A 4 7.84 17.83 1.93
CA LYS A 4 7.62 18.94 2.89
C LYS A 4 7.79 20.32 2.25
N ASP A 5 8.49 20.37 1.12
CA ASP A 5 8.76 21.59 0.36
C ASP A 5 7.71 21.82 -0.75
N GLU A 6 6.72 20.92 -0.87
CA GLU A 6 5.63 20.98 -1.84
C GLU A 6 4.33 21.39 -1.12
N PRO A 7 3.82 22.63 -1.33
CA PRO A 7 2.69 23.15 -0.58
C PRO A 7 1.40 22.34 -0.70
N PHE A 8 1.16 21.70 -1.86
CA PHE A 8 -0.07 20.95 -2.10
C PHE A 8 -0.07 19.61 -1.34
N ALA A 9 1.06 18.90 -1.30
CA ALA A 9 1.25 17.69 -0.52
C ALA A 9 1.06 17.95 0.97
N LEU A 10 1.62 19.06 1.47
CA LEU A 10 1.41 19.49 2.85
C LEU A 10 -0.06 19.78 3.15
N ALA A 11 -0.74 20.53 2.28
CA ALA A 11 -2.16 20.84 2.45
C ALA A 11 -3.03 19.58 2.45
N THR A 12 -2.77 18.65 1.54
CA THR A 12 -3.50 17.37 1.44
C THR A 12 -3.32 16.53 2.70
N ARG A 13 -2.10 16.47 3.24
CA ARG A 13 -1.81 15.75 4.48
C ARG A 13 -2.56 16.32 5.68
N VAL A 14 -2.58 17.65 5.81
CA VAL A 14 -3.33 18.33 6.89
C VAL A 14 -4.82 18.09 6.74
N LEU A 15 -5.34 18.17 5.50
CA LEU A 15 -6.75 17.92 5.19
C LEU A 15 -7.17 16.50 5.57
N SER A 16 -6.42 15.48 5.16
CA SER A 16 -6.71 14.08 5.49
C SER A 16 -6.75 13.85 7.00
N ALA A 17 -5.78 14.39 7.75
CA ALA A 17 -5.76 14.30 9.20
C ALA A 17 -6.96 15.01 9.86
N ALA A 18 -7.39 16.15 9.33
CA ALA A 18 -8.56 16.88 9.83
C ALA A 18 -9.88 16.16 9.53
N LEU A 19 -10.01 15.53 8.36
CA LEU A 19 -11.22 14.83 7.94
C LEU A 19 -11.43 13.50 8.68
N TYR A 20 -10.37 12.69 8.79
CA TYR A 20 -10.46 11.33 9.31
C TYR A 20 -10.04 11.21 10.78
N GLY A 21 -9.39 12.24 11.32
CA GLY A 21 -8.85 12.26 12.67
C GLY A 21 -7.66 11.32 12.86
N ALA A 22 -7.06 11.36 14.05
CA ALA A 22 -5.84 10.62 14.38
C ALA A 22 -6.03 9.10 14.62
N ARG A 23 -7.26 8.59 14.53
CA ARG A 23 -7.58 7.17 14.80
C ARG A 23 -7.83 6.34 13.55
N HIS A 24 -8.15 6.97 12.42
CA HIS A 24 -8.52 6.29 11.19
C HIS A 24 -7.31 6.22 10.25
N THR A 25 -7.14 5.11 9.52
CA THR A 25 -5.99 4.87 8.64
C THR A 25 -5.82 5.93 7.56
N TYR A 26 -6.92 6.42 6.98
CA TYR A 26 -6.91 7.52 5.99
C TYR A 26 -6.50 8.89 6.56
N GLY A 27 -6.37 9.03 7.88
CA GLY A 27 -5.81 10.23 8.50
C GLY A 27 -4.28 10.28 8.43
N PHE A 28 -3.62 9.16 8.09
CA PHE A 28 -2.17 9.06 8.00
C PHE A 28 -1.68 9.26 6.56
N PRO A 29 -0.46 9.81 6.35
CA PRO A 29 0.16 9.85 5.04
C PRO A 29 0.52 8.45 4.56
N ASP A 30 0.28 8.15 3.28
CA ASP A 30 0.64 6.87 2.66
C ASP A 30 2.14 6.57 2.73
N SER A 31 2.98 7.62 2.71
CA SER A 31 4.45 7.53 2.85
C SER A 31 4.91 7.32 4.29
N GLY A 32 4.01 7.39 5.27
CA GLY A 32 4.32 7.38 6.69
C GLY A 32 4.86 8.72 7.21
N THR A 33 5.44 8.69 8.42
CA THR A 33 6.12 9.85 9.03
C THR A 33 7.62 9.57 9.19
N THR A 34 8.40 10.62 9.42
CA THR A 34 9.83 10.46 9.69
C THR A 34 10.08 9.57 10.91
N GLU A 35 9.20 9.65 11.91
CA GLU A 35 9.24 8.86 13.13
C GLU A 35 8.87 7.40 12.84
N SER A 36 7.79 7.15 12.09
CA SER A 36 7.37 5.78 11.76
C SER A 36 8.40 5.07 10.90
N VAL A 37 8.95 5.74 9.87
CA VAL A 37 9.96 5.14 8.98
C VAL A 37 11.25 4.81 9.74
N LYS A 38 11.62 5.60 10.74
CA LYS A 38 12.79 5.30 11.60
C LYS A 38 12.53 4.17 12.60
N ALA A 39 11.28 3.96 12.98
CA ALA A 39 10.89 2.96 14.00
C ALA A 39 10.59 1.58 13.41
N ILE A 40 10.19 1.48 12.13
CA ILE A 40 9.87 0.22 11.47
C ILE A 40 11.09 -0.72 11.50
N SER A 41 10.88 -1.94 11.99
CA SER A 41 11.87 -3.01 12.00
C SER A 41 11.72 -3.93 10.78
N ARG A 42 12.72 -4.79 10.57
CA ARG A 42 12.65 -5.82 9.52
C ARG A 42 11.54 -6.83 9.82
N GLU A 43 11.35 -7.16 11.09
CA GLU A 43 10.33 -8.08 11.57
C GLU A 43 8.92 -7.57 11.26
N ASP A 44 8.69 -6.26 11.43
CA ASP A 44 7.41 -5.63 11.05
C ASP A 44 7.13 -5.78 9.55
N LEU A 45 8.14 -5.61 8.70
CA LEU A 45 8.00 -5.78 7.25
C LEU A 45 7.69 -7.22 6.87
N LEU A 46 8.35 -8.19 7.52
CA LEU A 46 8.08 -9.61 7.28
C LEU A 46 6.67 -9.98 7.73
N HIS A 47 6.23 -9.51 8.90
CA HIS A 47 4.87 -9.74 9.37
C HIS A 47 3.84 -9.12 8.42
N PHE A 48 4.04 -7.88 7.98
CA PHE A 48 3.17 -7.23 7.00
C PHE A 48 3.08 -8.04 5.70
N TRP A 49 4.21 -8.51 5.18
CA TRP A 49 4.24 -9.32 3.96
C TRP A 49 3.45 -10.63 4.16
N GLN A 50 3.74 -11.38 5.22
CA GLN A 50 3.06 -12.65 5.53
C GLN A 50 1.54 -12.49 5.71
N GLN A 51 1.11 -11.38 6.30
CA GLN A 51 -0.30 -11.12 6.59
C GLN A 51 -1.10 -10.59 5.41
N ASN A 52 -0.46 -9.99 4.39
CA ASN A 52 -1.18 -9.27 3.34
C ASN A 52 -0.94 -9.84 1.94
N TYR A 53 0.20 -10.50 1.68
CA TYR A 53 0.57 -11.01 0.36
C TYR A 53 0.37 -12.52 0.25
N PHE A 54 -0.88 -12.92 0.01
CA PHE A 54 -1.24 -14.31 -0.26
C PHE A 54 -2.36 -14.41 -1.31
N PRO A 55 -2.48 -15.54 -2.03
CA PRO A 55 -3.38 -15.66 -3.19
C PRO A 55 -4.84 -15.30 -2.90
N ASP A 56 -5.37 -15.72 -1.75
CA ASP A 56 -6.76 -15.47 -1.37
C ASP A 56 -7.06 -13.98 -1.06
N ASN A 57 -6.02 -13.16 -0.90
CA ASN A 57 -6.12 -11.70 -0.71
C ASN A 57 -5.56 -10.92 -1.91
N ALA A 58 -5.45 -11.57 -3.08
CA ALA A 58 -4.92 -10.97 -4.29
C ALA A 58 -5.85 -11.21 -5.49
N ALA A 59 -5.77 -10.32 -6.48
CA ALA A 59 -6.44 -10.48 -7.77
C ALA A 59 -5.42 -10.35 -8.91
N LEU A 60 -5.41 -11.33 -9.83
CA LEU A 60 -4.60 -11.29 -11.05
C LEU A 60 -5.48 -10.96 -12.25
N ILE A 61 -5.21 -9.84 -12.91
CA ILE A 61 -5.94 -9.39 -14.09
C ILE A 61 -5.07 -9.57 -15.33
N VAL A 62 -5.55 -10.35 -16.30
CA VAL A 62 -4.85 -10.63 -17.57
C VAL A 62 -5.72 -10.16 -18.73
N THR A 63 -5.16 -9.34 -19.63
CA THR A 63 -5.88 -8.79 -20.78
C THR A 63 -5.08 -8.96 -22.07
N GLY A 64 -5.77 -9.27 -23.18
CA GLY A 64 -5.15 -9.47 -24.51
C GLY A 64 -5.74 -10.65 -25.29
N ASN A 65 -5.16 -10.96 -26.45
CA ASN A 65 -5.54 -12.11 -27.27
C ASN A 65 -4.97 -13.42 -26.70
N ILE A 66 -5.53 -13.88 -25.58
CA ILE A 66 -5.03 -15.04 -24.84
C ILE A 66 -6.18 -16.03 -24.63
N LYS A 67 -5.93 -17.31 -24.85
CA LYS A 67 -6.90 -18.38 -24.62
C LYS A 67 -6.82 -18.87 -23.18
N LEU A 68 -7.96 -19.00 -22.51
CA LEU A 68 -8.05 -19.48 -21.13
C LEU A 68 -7.40 -20.87 -20.94
N ALA A 69 -7.49 -21.73 -21.96
CA ALA A 69 -6.90 -23.07 -21.95
C ALA A 69 -5.35 -23.06 -21.85
N VAL A 70 -4.69 -21.99 -22.31
CA VAL A 70 -3.24 -21.82 -22.16
C VAL A 70 -2.90 -21.19 -20.80
N LEU A 71 -3.77 -20.30 -20.30
CA LEU A 71 -3.53 -19.54 -19.09
C LEU A 71 -3.71 -20.39 -17.82
N LYS A 72 -4.77 -21.19 -17.71
CA LYS A 72 -5.08 -21.98 -16.50
C LYS A 72 -3.92 -22.84 -15.99
N PRO A 73 -3.21 -23.63 -16.84
CA PRO A 73 -2.09 -24.45 -16.37
C PRO A 73 -0.90 -23.64 -15.84
N LEU A 74 -0.78 -22.35 -16.18
CA LEU A 74 0.28 -21.47 -15.67
C LEU A 74 -0.09 -20.86 -14.31
N LEU A 75 -1.38 -20.81 -13.98
CA LEU A 75 -1.90 -20.21 -12.74
C LEU A 75 -2.08 -21.23 -11.61
N GLU A 76 -2.37 -22.49 -11.95
CA GLU A 76 -2.73 -23.55 -10.98
C GLU A 76 -1.55 -24.46 -10.62
N LYS A 77 -0.31 -23.92 -10.58
CA LYS A 77 0.89 -24.68 -10.22
C LYS A 77 1.13 -24.80 -8.73
#